data_AF-A0A2G2XP98-F1
#
_entry.id   AF-A0A2G2XP98-F1
#
_cell.length_a   1.000
_cell.length_b   1.000
_cell.length_c   1.000
_cell.angle_alpha   90.00
_cell.angle_beta   90.00
_cell.angle_gamma   90.00
#
_symmetry.space_group_name_H-M   'P 1'
#
loop_
_entity.id
_entity.type
_entity.pdbx_description
1 polymer ?
#
loop_
_entity_poly.entity_id
_entity_poly.type
_entity_poly.pdbx_seq_one_letter_code
_entity_poly.pdbx_strand_id
1 'polypeptide(L)'
;MLKNRTCSAMDGVLGGFSAHASNIVSTVSIATGHDPAQNFESSRSITRMEAVNDSKDLHISVTMPSIKVGTVGGGTQLSSQSACLNLLGAIGANREAPGSNARLLATIVAGSVLAGELSLMSATSAGQLVNSNMKYNRSSKDVT
;
A
#
# COMPACT_ATOMS: atom_id res chain seq x y z
N MET A 1 6.20 -1.46 -18.95
CA MET A 1 5.06 -2.05 -18.21
C MET A 1 5.06 -3.59 -18.21
N LEU A 2 6.21 -4.23 -18.49
CA LEU A 2 6.30 -5.70 -18.60
C LEU A 2 6.19 -6.39 -17.24
N LYS A 3 6.77 -5.83 -16.18
CA LYS A 3 6.79 -6.44 -14.84
C LYS A 3 5.39 -6.78 -14.31
N ASN A 4 4.58 -5.77 -13.99
CA ASN A 4 3.34 -5.99 -13.23
C ASN A 4 2.23 -6.69 -14.04
N ARG A 5 2.34 -6.80 -15.37
CA ARG A 5 1.35 -7.49 -16.21
C ARG A 5 1.92 -8.78 -16.79
N THR A 6 2.93 -8.67 -17.65
CA THR A 6 3.48 -9.79 -18.41
C THR A 6 4.23 -10.77 -17.51
N CYS A 7 5.12 -10.29 -16.63
CA CYS A 7 5.84 -11.20 -15.72
C CYS A 7 4.86 -11.85 -14.73
N SER A 8 3.97 -11.07 -14.11
CA SER A 8 2.93 -11.63 -13.22
C SER A 8 2.05 -12.68 -13.89
N ALA A 9 1.71 -12.50 -15.18
CA ALA A 9 0.97 -13.49 -15.95
C ALA A 9 1.81 -14.75 -16.27
N MET A 10 3.09 -14.56 -16.63
CA MET A 10 4.02 -15.68 -16.85
C MET A 10 4.25 -16.49 -15.58
N ASP A 11 4.26 -15.83 -14.42
CA ASP A 11 4.41 -16.45 -13.10
C ASP A 11 3.11 -17.09 -12.58
N GLY A 12 2.00 -17.00 -13.32
CA GLY A 12 0.71 -17.58 -12.93
C GLY A 12 0.04 -16.89 -11.73
N VAL A 13 0.35 -15.63 -11.48
CA VAL A 13 -0.13 -14.89 -10.29
C VAL A 13 -1.62 -14.55 -10.43
N LEU A 14 -2.40 -14.92 -9.43
CA LEU A 14 -3.82 -14.55 -9.34
C LEU A 14 -4.01 -13.33 -8.44
N GLY A 15 -4.29 -12.18 -9.05
CA GLY A 15 -4.67 -10.94 -8.35
C GLY A 15 -3.54 -10.13 -7.72
N GLY A 16 -2.28 -10.48 -7.99
CA GLY A 16 -1.08 -9.75 -7.56
C GLY A 16 -0.36 -9.05 -8.72
N PHE A 17 -1.07 -8.16 -9.43
CA PHE A 17 -0.52 -7.40 -10.56
C PHE A 17 0.03 -6.05 -10.10
N SER A 18 0.83 -6.07 -9.04
CA SER A 18 1.44 -4.89 -8.41
C SER A 18 2.90 -5.18 -8.03
N ALA A 19 3.67 -4.14 -7.71
CA ALA A 19 5.08 -4.26 -7.42
C ALA A 19 5.33 -4.62 -5.94
N HIS A 20 4.68 -3.94 -5.00
CA HIS A 20 4.86 -4.14 -3.56
C HIS A 20 3.66 -3.70 -2.71
N ALA A 21 2.43 -3.79 -3.22
CA ALA A 21 1.22 -3.42 -2.46
C ALA A 21 1.14 -4.09 -1.07
N SER A 22 1.56 -5.35 -0.97
CA SER A 22 1.66 -6.11 0.29
C SER A 22 2.50 -5.40 1.36
N ASN A 23 3.56 -4.70 0.97
CA ASN A 23 4.44 -4.01 1.91
C ASN A 23 3.71 -2.85 2.59
N ILE A 24 3.00 -2.06 1.78
CA ILE A 24 2.23 -0.91 2.26
C ILE A 24 1.03 -1.37 3.10
N VAL A 25 0.29 -2.36 2.63
CA VAL A 25 -0.87 -2.92 3.36
C VAL A 25 -0.44 -3.47 4.71
N SER A 26 0.65 -4.25 4.77
CA SER A 26 1.16 -4.78 6.04
C SER A 26 1.59 -3.67 6.99
N THR A 27 2.27 -2.64 6.48
CA THR A 27 2.73 -1.50 7.28
C THR A 27 1.56 -0.75 7.91
N VAL A 28 0.54 -0.43 7.11
CA VAL A 28 -0.67 0.24 7.64
C VAL A 28 -1.36 -0.67 8.64
N SER A 29 -1.60 -1.95 8.31
CA SER A 29 -2.26 -2.90 9.20
C SER A 29 -1.59 -3.01 10.58
N ILE A 30 -0.27 -3.12 10.63
CA ILE A 30 0.47 -3.20 11.89
C ILE A 30 0.35 -1.89 12.68
N ALA A 31 0.48 -0.74 11.99
CA ALA A 31 0.40 0.57 12.60
C ALA A 31 -1.00 0.90 13.15
N THR A 32 -2.06 0.49 12.47
CA THR A 32 -3.45 0.80 12.83
C THR A 32 -4.17 -0.32 13.60
N GLY A 33 -3.48 -1.42 13.90
CA GLY A 33 -3.99 -2.50 14.74
C GLY A 33 -4.94 -3.46 14.04
N HIS A 34 -4.75 -3.68 12.75
CA HIS A 34 -5.43 -4.72 11.98
C HIS A 34 -4.66 -6.04 12.03
N ASP A 35 -5.33 -7.11 11.63
CA ASP A 35 -4.75 -8.45 11.55
C ASP A 35 -3.76 -8.54 10.37
N PRO A 36 -2.45 -8.71 10.61
CA PRO A 36 -1.46 -8.82 9.54
C PRO A 36 -1.67 -10.05 8.64
N ALA A 37 -2.33 -11.11 9.13
CA ALA A 37 -2.61 -12.30 8.32
C ALA A 37 -3.59 -11.99 7.18
N GLN A 38 -4.45 -10.99 7.34
CA GLN A 38 -5.39 -10.54 6.32
C GLN A 38 -4.71 -9.81 5.14
N ASN A 39 -3.40 -9.56 5.23
CA ASN A 39 -2.62 -9.00 4.12
C ASN A 39 -2.69 -9.86 2.86
N PHE A 40 -2.80 -11.19 2.99
CA PHE A 40 -2.95 -12.09 1.84
C PHE A 40 -4.11 -11.67 0.92
N GLU A 41 -5.24 -11.31 1.51
CA GLU A 41 -6.42 -10.89 0.76
C GLU A 41 -6.44 -9.38 0.48
N SER A 42 -5.97 -8.58 1.45
CA SER A 42 -6.02 -7.12 1.36
C SER A 42 -5.01 -6.53 0.37
N SER A 43 -3.90 -7.23 0.10
CA SER A 43 -2.87 -6.77 -0.84
C SER A 43 -3.17 -7.07 -2.30
N ARG A 44 -4.24 -7.83 -2.57
CA ARG A 44 -4.68 -8.19 -3.91
C ARG A 44 -4.99 -6.91 -4.69
N SER A 45 -4.26 -6.68 -5.75
CA SER A 45 -4.21 -5.38 -6.42
C SER A 45 -3.79 -5.48 -7.88
N ILE A 46 -4.27 -4.52 -8.68
CA ILE A 46 -3.87 -4.33 -10.08
C ILE A 46 -3.40 -2.89 -10.25
N THR A 47 -2.12 -2.71 -10.56
CA THR A 47 -1.53 -1.41 -10.87
C THR A 47 -1.49 -1.19 -12.38
N ARG A 48 -2.10 -0.11 -12.85
CA ARG A 48 -2.10 0.29 -14.25
C ARG A 48 -1.45 1.66 -14.39
N MET A 49 -0.56 1.79 -15.38
CA MET A 49 0.14 3.05 -15.69
C MET A 49 -0.01 3.27 -17.19
N GLU A 50 -0.43 4.43 -17.66
CA GLU A 50 -0.67 4.70 -19.07
C GLU A 50 -0.18 6.11 -19.39
N ALA A 51 0.52 6.27 -20.52
CA ALA A 51 0.90 7.58 -21.01
C ALA A 51 -0.35 8.26 -21.58
N VAL A 52 -0.61 9.49 -21.15
CA VAL A 52 -1.75 10.31 -21.60
C VAL A 52 -1.24 11.67 -22.05
N ASN A 53 -2.10 12.45 -22.71
CA ASN A 53 -1.77 13.81 -23.20
C ASN A 53 -0.49 13.82 -24.06
N ASP A 54 -0.46 13.04 -25.14
CA ASP A 54 0.68 12.91 -26.05
C ASP A 54 1.99 12.51 -25.35
N SER A 55 1.88 11.62 -24.35
CA SER A 55 2.99 11.12 -23.53
C SER A 55 3.68 12.16 -22.64
N LYS A 56 3.03 13.31 -22.39
CA LYS A 56 3.53 14.31 -21.44
C LYS A 56 3.19 13.96 -20.00
N ASP A 57 2.08 13.25 -19.79
CA ASP A 57 1.58 12.91 -18.47
C ASP A 57 1.47 11.40 -18.27
N LEU A 58 1.57 10.97 -17.02
CA LEU A 58 1.40 9.59 -16.60
C LEU A 58 0.10 9.43 -15.82
N HIS A 59 -0.86 8.70 -16.38
CA HIS A 59 -2.03 8.25 -15.65
C HIS A 59 -1.68 6.96 -14.90
N ILE A 60 -1.82 6.95 -13.58
CA ILE A 60 -1.63 5.78 -12.72
C ILE A 60 -2.93 5.47 -11.97
N SER A 61 -3.26 4.19 -11.88
CA SER A 61 -4.38 3.70 -11.09
C SER A 61 -4.00 2.41 -10.38
N VAL A 62 -4.58 2.20 -9.20
CA VAL A 62 -4.51 0.93 -8.46
C VAL A 62 -5.92 0.51 -8.13
N THR A 63 -6.26 -0.74 -8.48
CA THR A 63 -7.55 -1.36 -8.11
C THR A 63 -7.30 -2.40 -7.04
N MET A 64 -7.98 -2.28 -5.90
CA MET A 64 -7.88 -3.21 -4.77
C MET A 64 -9.27 -3.69 -4.37
N PRO A 65 -9.70 -4.89 -4.81
CA PRO A 65 -11.09 -5.33 -4.64
C PRO A 65 -11.44 -5.80 -3.23
N SER A 66 -10.45 -6.12 -2.39
CA SER A 66 -10.66 -6.88 -1.15
C SER A 66 -9.90 -6.32 0.05
N ILE A 67 -9.86 -4.99 0.20
CA ILE A 67 -9.25 -4.34 1.37
C ILE A 67 -10.06 -4.66 2.64
N LYS A 68 -9.45 -5.37 3.59
CA LYS A 68 -10.02 -5.61 4.92
C LYS A 68 -9.45 -4.63 5.94
N VAL A 69 -10.29 -3.67 6.34
CA VAL A 69 -9.95 -2.68 7.37
C VAL A 69 -11.14 -2.45 8.30
N GLY A 70 -10.85 -1.98 9.51
CA GLY A 70 -11.86 -1.64 10.51
C GLY A 70 -11.35 -0.61 11.49
N THR A 71 -12.23 0.23 12.02
CA THR A 71 -11.86 1.35 12.91
C THR A 71 -12.33 1.15 14.35
N VAL A 72 -12.93 -0.01 14.62
CA VAL A 72 -13.46 -0.42 15.93
C VAL A 72 -13.17 -1.91 16.10
N GLY A 73 -12.74 -2.32 17.30
CA GLY A 73 -12.53 -3.72 17.67
C GLY A 73 -11.12 -4.25 17.38
N GLY A 74 -10.80 -5.43 17.91
CA GLY A 74 -9.48 -6.04 17.79
C GLY A 74 -8.36 -5.14 18.33
N GLY A 75 -7.24 -5.10 17.61
CA GLY A 75 -6.05 -4.31 17.98
C GLY A 75 -6.21 -2.79 17.88
N THR A 76 -7.29 -2.29 17.27
CA THR A 76 -7.56 -0.85 17.12
C THR A 76 -7.79 -0.12 18.45
N GLN A 77 -8.07 -0.87 19.53
CA GLN A 77 -8.29 -0.34 20.88
C GLN A 77 -6.99 -0.10 21.67
N LEU A 78 -5.86 -0.65 21.19
CA LEU A 78 -4.56 -0.44 21.83
C LEU A 78 -4.15 1.02 21.67
N SER A 79 -3.55 1.61 22.71
CA SER A 79 -3.26 3.05 22.77
C SER A 79 -2.43 3.54 21.57
N SER A 80 -1.38 2.82 21.19
CA SER A 80 -0.52 3.19 20.05
C SER A 80 -1.25 3.11 18.72
N GLN A 81 -1.96 2.01 18.45
CA GLN A 81 -2.71 1.79 17.21
C GLN A 81 -3.87 2.77 17.06
N SER A 82 -4.55 3.05 18.18
CA SER A 82 -5.60 4.05 18.27
C SER A 82 -5.06 5.46 17.98
N ALA A 83 -3.87 5.79 18.47
CA ALA A 83 -3.20 7.06 18.15
C ALA A 83 -2.89 7.18 16.64
N CYS A 84 -2.44 6.11 15.99
CA CYS A 84 -2.24 6.08 14.54
C CYS A 84 -3.55 6.27 13.77
N LEU A 85 -4.64 5.60 14.19
CA LEU A 85 -5.97 5.81 13.60
C LEU A 85 -6.48 7.24 13.78
N ASN A 86 -6.19 7.86 14.92
CA ASN A 86 -6.55 9.24 15.21
C ASN A 86 -5.77 10.21 14.30
N LEU A 87 -4.48 9.96 14.07
CA LEU A 87 -3.65 10.75 13.12
C LEU A 87 -4.24 10.72 11.70
N LEU A 88 -4.79 9.57 11.30
CA LEU A 88 -5.45 9.41 10.00
C LEU A 88 -6.90 9.94 9.96
N GLY A 89 -7.43 10.45 11.08
CA GLY A 89 -8.81 10.92 11.20
C GLY A 89 -9.86 9.82 11.07
N ALA A 90 -9.47 8.55 11.26
CA ALA A 90 -10.31 7.38 11.04
C ALA A 90 -10.59 6.60 12.34
N ILE A 91 -10.40 7.20 13.52
CA ILE A 91 -10.60 6.51 14.80
C ILE A 91 -12.09 6.26 15.09
N GLY A 92 -12.41 5.06 15.55
CA GLY A 92 -13.69 4.73 16.16
C GLY A 92 -14.87 4.64 15.17
N ALA A 93 -16.06 4.55 15.74
CA ALA A 93 -17.32 4.55 15.01
C ALA A 93 -17.76 5.98 14.70
N ASN A 94 -18.22 6.22 13.48
CA ASN A 94 -18.91 7.45 13.14
C ASN A 94 -20.41 7.28 13.42
N ARG A 95 -20.97 8.14 14.28
CA ARG A 95 -22.38 8.08 14.71
C ARG A 95 -23.35 8.57 13.65
N GLU A 96 -22.95 9.52 12.83
CA GLU A 96 -23.80 10.12 11.79
C GLU A 96 -23.81 9.27 10.52
N ALA A 97 -22.67 8.68 10.17
CA ALA A 97 -22.49 7.87 8.97
C ALA A 97 -21.74 6.57 9.28
N PRO A 98 -22.43 5.50 9.73
CA PRO A 98 -21.79 4.22 10.03
C PRO A 98 -20.88 3.71 8.89
N GLY A 99 -19.67 3.29 9.27
CA GLY A 99 -18.65 2.79 8.36
C GLY A 99 -17.88 3.85 7.56
N SER A 100 -18.18 5.15 7.70
CA SER A 100 -17.45 6.20 6.98
C SER A 100 -15.95 6.21 7.31
N ASN A 101 -15.58 6.07 8.58
CA ASN A 101 -14.19 6.01 9.01
C ASN A 101 -13.45 4.79 8.42
N ALA A 102 -14.12 3.63 8.33
CA ALA A 102 -13.54 2.44 7.70
C ALA A 102 -13.34 2.63 6.18
N ARG A 103 -14.29 3.29 5.49
CA ARG A 103 -14.16 3.66 4.07
C ARG A 103 -13.03 4.67 3.84
N LEU A 104 -12.90 5.66 4.72
CA LEU A 104 -11.80 6.61 4.69
C LEU A 104 -10.46 5.88 4.83
N LEU A 105 -10.33 5.00 5.82
CA LEU A 105 -9.13 4.20 6.02
C LEU A 105 -8.80 3.30 4.82
N ALA A 106 -9.81 2.66 4.21
CA ALA A 106 -9.61 1.89 2.98
C ALA A 106 -9.08 2.76 1.83
N THR A 107 -9.59 3.99 1.71
CA THR A 107 -9.13 4.97 0.71
C THR A 107 -7.68 5.39 0.97
N ILE A 108 -7.32 5.61 2.23
CA ILE A 108 -5.94 5.92 2.63
C ILE A 108 -4.99 4.77 2.30
N VAL A 109 -5.40 3.53 2.57
CA VAL A 109 -4.61 2.33 2.20
C VAL A 109 -4.40 2.27 0.69
N ALA A 110 -5.46 2.39 -0.11
CA ALA A 110 -5.37 2.36 -1.57
C ALA A 110 -4.49 3.50 -2.13
N GLY A 111 -4.65 4.72 -1.61
CA GLY A 111 -3.82 5.87 -1.99
C GLY A 111 -2.35 5.69 -1.61
N SER A 112 -2.08 5.12 -0.44
CA SER A 112 -0.72 4.80 0.01
C SER A 112 -0.07 3.74 -0.88
N VAL A 113 -0.83 2.71 -1.28
CA VAL A 113 -0.36 1.70 -2.23
C VAL A 113 -0.04 2.36 -3.57
N LEU A 114 -0.91 3.23 -4.09
CA LEU A 114 -0.66 3.94 -5.34
C LEU A 114 0.62 4.79 -5.30
N ALA A 115 0.83 5.55 -4.21
CA ALA A 115 2.05 6.33 -4.01
C ALA A 115 3.30 5.44 -3.93
N GLY A 116 3.21 4.32 -3.21
CA GLY A 116 4.29 3.34 -3.12
C GLY A 116 4.62 2.72 -4.48
N GLU A 117 3.61 2.32 -5.25
CA GLU A 117 3.77 1.74 -6.58
C GLU A 117 4.43 2.73 -7.54
N LEU A 118 4.00 3.99 -7.54
CA LEU A 118 4.63 5.05 -8.34
C LEU A 118 6.11 5.22 -8.01
N SER A 119 6.44 5.29 -6.72
CA SER A 119 7.82 5.47 -6.24
C SER A 119 8.71 4.28 -6.63
N LEU A 120 8.28 3.05 -6.34
CA LEU A 120 9.07 1.85 -6.63
C LEU A 120 9.26 1.64 -8.13
N MET A 121 8.22 1.86 -8.93
CA MET A 121 8.32 1.72 -10.38
C MET A 121 9.22 2.79 -10.99
N SER A 122 9.20 4.02 -10.47
CA SER A 122 10.13 5.09 -10.88
C SER A 122 11.58 4.74 -10.54
N ALA A 123 11.84 4.30 -9.30
CA ALA A 123 13.18 3.89 -8.88
C ALA A 123 13.72 2.69 -9.67
N THR A 124 12.86 1.74 -10.02
CA THR A 124 13.22 0.59 -10.86
C THR A 124 13.53 1.04 -12.29
N SER A 125 12.70 1.92 -12.86
CA SER A 125 12.91 2.47 -14.20
C SER A 125 14.18 3.31 -14.31
N ALA A 126 14.57 3.99 -13.23
CA ALA A 126 15.80 4.80 -13.17
C ALA A 126 17.05 4.01 -12.71
N GLY A 127 16.92 2.72 -12.38
CA GLY A 127 18.03 1.90 -11.87
C GLY A 127 18.51 2.30 -10.46
N GLN A 128 17.73 3.05 -9.69
CA GLN A 128 18.11 3.63 -8.39
C GLN A 128 17.76 2.75 -7.19
N LEU A 129 17.10 1.62 -7.40
CA LEU A 129 16.59 0.77 -6.33
C LEU A 129 17.70 0.23 -5.41
N VAL A 130 18.83 -0.21 -5.98
CA VAL A 130 19.96 -0.76 -5.20
C VAL A 130 20.65 0.34 -4.39
N ASN A 131 20.92 1.49 -5.00
CA ASN A 131 21.54 2.63 -4.33
C ASN A 131 20.71 3.11 -3.14
N SER A 132 19.39 3.15 -3.29
CA SER A 132 18.46 3.53 -2.22
C SER A 132 18.48 2.52 -1.08
N ASN A 133 18.51 1.22 -1.38
CA ASN A 133 18.63 0.17 -0.36
C ASN A 133 19.96 0.22 0.40
N MET A 134 21.08 0.44 -0.31
CA MET A 134 22.39 0.57 0.33
C MET A 134 22.46 1.76 1.29
N LYS A 135 21.78 2.86 0.96
CA LYS A 135 21.78 4.08 1.76
C LYS A 135 20.84 4.03 2.96
N TYR A 136 19.62 3.52 2.78
CA TYR A 136 18.55 3.64 3.78
C TYR A 136 18.16 2.33 4.47
N ASN A 137 18.44 1.19 3.85
CA ASN A 137 18.03 -0.13 4.34
C ASN A 137 19.22 -0.98 4.84
N ARG A 138 20.43 -0.41 4.87
CA ARG A 138 21.61 -1.03 5.46
C ARG A 138 22.27 -0.08 6.44
N SER A 139 22.60 -0.60 7.62
CA SER A 139 23.39 0.13 8.60
C SER A 139 24.80 0.35 8.07
N SER A 140 25.30 1.58 8.12
CA SER A 140 26.69 1.91 7.81
C SER A 140 27.63 1.63 8.99
N LYS A 141 27.10 1.15 10.14
CA LYS A 141 27.88 0.96 11.37
C LYS A 141 28.97 -0.11 11.26
N ASP A 142 28.88 -1.02 10.28
CA ASP A 142 29.88 -2.07 10.05
C ASP A 142 30.91 -1.70 8.96
N VAL A 143 30.89 -0.45 8.49
CA VAL A 143 31.86 0.09 7.51
C VAL A 143 32.80 1.05 8.24
N THR A 144 33.69 0.49 9.06
CA THR A 144 34.85 1.19 9.67
C THR A 144 36.08 0.31 9.53
#